data_AF-A0A8T5P252-F1
#
_entry.id   AF-A0A8T5P252-F1
#
_cell.length_a   1.000
_cell.length_b   1.000
_cell.length_c   1.000
_cell.angle_alpha   90.00
_cell.angle_beta   90.00
_cell.angle_gamma   90.00
#
_symmetry.space_group_name_H-M   'P 1'
#
loop_
_entity.id
_entity.type
_entity.pdbx_description
1 polymer ?
#
loop_
_entity_poly.entity_id
_entity_poly.type
_entity_poly.pdbx_seq_one_letter_code
_entity_poly.pdbx_strand_id
1 'polypeptide(L)' 'PFNLHGKRSHLSQSELKEYVVSSIPGIGRVVAGNLLCHFGSVEKIMTAKREELMKVDRVGSGIADNIRKLAADQL' A
#
# COMPACT_ATOMS: atom_id res chain seq x y z
N PRO A 1 1.41 -41.03 -10.73
CA PRO A 1 1.13 -39.96 -9.75
C PRO A 1 0.66 -38.67 -10.44
N PHE A 2 -0.66 -38.44 -10.45
CA PHE A 2 -1.23 -37.16 -10.86
C PHE A 2 -1.18 -36.22 -9.67
N ASN A 3 -0.26 -35.26 -9.71
CA ASN A 3 -0.27 -34.16 -8.74
C ASN A 3 -1.40 -33.19 -9.13
N LEU A 4 -2.56 -33.39 -8.51
CA LEU A 4 -3.74 -32.52 -8.51
C LEU A 4 -3.58 -31.27 -7.63
N HIS A 5 -2.35 -30.88 -7.30
CA HIS A 5 -2.08 -29.60 -6.67
C HIS A 5 -1.85 -28.56 -7.76
N GLY A 6 -2.95 -27.98 -8.27
CA GLY A 6 -2.89 -26.66 -8.87
C GLY A 6 -2.21 -25.74 -7.87
N LYS A 7 -1.07 -25.14 -8.25
CA LYS A 7 -0.31 -24.22 -7.40
C LYS A 7 -1.30 -23.23 -6.78
N ARG A 8 -1.41 -23.19 -5.45
CA ARG A 8 -2.05 -22.06 -4.75
C ARG A 8 -1.42 -20.81 -5.33
N SER A 9 -2.19 -19.98 -6.03
CA SER A 9 -1.71 -18.71 -6.55
C SER A 9 -1.54 -17.75 -5.36
N HIS A 10 -0.50 -17.97 -4.57
CA HIS A 10 -0.08 -17.00 -3.58
C HIS A 10 0.41 -15.78 -4.35
N LEU A 11 -0.16 -14.61 -4.02
CA LEU A 11 0.33 -13.33 -4.53
C LEU A 11 1.84 -13.26 -4.27
N SER A 12 2.59 -12.76 -5.26
CA SER A 12 3.98 -12.41 -5.02
C SER A 12 4.08 -11.34 -3.92
N GLN A 13 5.24 -11.24 -3.28
CA GLN A 13 5.45 -10.22 -2.23
C GLN A 13 5.16 -8.79 -2.73
N SER A 14 5.44 -8.50 -4.00
CA SER A 14 5.16 -7.19 -4.62
C SER A 14 3.65 -6.98 -4.81
N GLU A 15 2.94 -7.98 -5.31
CA GLU A 15 1.48 -7.92 -5.47
C GLU A 15 0.77 -7.80 -4.12
N LEU A 16 1.26 -8.50 -3.10
CA LEU A 16 0.71 -8.40 -1.76
C LEU A 16 0.93 -7.00 -1.16
N LYS A 17 2.12 -6.40 -1.34
CA LYS A 17 2.38 -5.02 -0.92
C LYS A 17 1.45 -4.03 -1.62
N GLU A 18 1.31 -4.15 -2.94
CA GLU A 18 0.41 -3.29 -3.71
C GLU A 18 -1.04 -3.48 -3.23
N TYR A 19 -1.48 -4.73 -3.03
CA TYR A 19 -2.81 -5.05 -2.54
C TYR A 19 -3.09 -4.41 -1.17
N VAL A 20 -2.16 -4.55 -0.21
CA VAL A 20 -2.29 -3.95 1.13
C VAL A 20 -2.40 -2.43 1.05
N VAL A 21 -1.53 -1.78 0.27
CA VAL A 21 -1.53 -0.31 0.16
C VAL A 21 -2.76 0.21 -0.59
N SER A 22 -3.20 -0.50 -1.64
CA SER A 22 -4.41 -0.15 -2.40
C SER A 22 -5.72 -0.45 -1.66
N SER A 23 -5.67 -1.15 -0.52
CA SER A 23 -6.85 -1.37 0.32
C SER A 23 -7.21 -0.15 1.16
N ILE A 24 -6.37 0.89 1.20
CA ILE A 24 -6.61 2.13 1.92
C ILE A 24 -7.61 3.00 1.15
N PRO A 25 -8.61 3.61 1.80
CA PRO A 25 -9.60 4.45 1.12
C PRO A 25 -8.95 5.56 0.27
N GLY A 26 -9.33 5.62 -1.01
CA GLY A 26 -8.82 6.60 -1.96
C GLY A 26 -7.49 6.23 -2.63
N ILE A 27 -6.93 5.04 -2.36
CA ILE A 27 -5.68 4.58 -2.96
C ILE A 27 -5.95 3.47 -3.98
N GLY A 28 -5.86 3.79 -5.27
CA GLY A 28 -5.86 2.80 -6.34
C GLY A 28 -4.47 2.19 -6.59
N ARG A 29 -4.39 1.17 -7.46
CA ARG A 29 -3.12 0.50 -7.85
C ARG A 29 -2.02 1.47 -8.25
N VAL A 30 -2.35 2.51 -9.03
CA VAL A 30 -1.37 3.50 -9.49
C VAL A 30 -0.76 4.28 -8.32
N VAL A 31 -1.60 4.73 -7.38
CA VAL A 31 -1.14 5.47 -6.20
C VAL A 31 -0.35 4.54 -5.25
N ALA A 32 -0.79 3.29 -5.09
CA ALA A 32 -0.07 2.28 -4.33
C ALA A 32 1.32 2.00 -4.90
N GLY A 33 1.41 1.84 -6.23
CA GLY A 33 2.68 1.68 -6.94
C GLY A 33 3.61 2.88 -6.76
N ASN A 34 3.08 4.10 -6.89
CA ASN A 34 3.85 5.34 -6.68
C ASN A 34 4.39 5.43 -5.24
N LEU A 35 3.56 5.13 -4.25
CA LEU A 35 3.96 5.12 -2.83
C LEU A 35 5.05 4.06 -2.56
N LEU A 36 4.88 2.84 -3.08
CA LEU A 36 5.87 1.77 -2.91
C LEU A 36 7.18 2.07 -3.63
N CYS A 37 7.13 2.74 -4.78
CA CYS A 37 8.32 3.19 -5.50
C CYS A 37 9.06 4.29 -4.72
N HIS A 38 8.34 5.25 -4.14
CA HIS A 38 8.92 6.36 -3.38
C HIS A 38 9.50 5.93 -2.03
N PHE A 39 8.75 5.16 -1.25
CA PHE A 39 9.11 4.80 0.13
C PHE A 39 9.82 3.44 0.23
N GLY A 40 9.59 2.52 -0.69
CA GLY A 40 10.22 1.19 -0.74
C GLY A 40 9.59 0.12 0.17
N SER A 41 8.79 0.50 1.18
CA SER A 41 8.09 -0.46 2.04
C SER A 41 6.77 0.08 2.59
N VAL A 42 5.87 -0.84 2.95
CA VAL A 42 4.58 -0.52 3.59
C VAL A 42 4.81 0.18 4.94
N GLU A 43 5.78 -0.30 5.73
CA GLU A 43 6.15 0.31 7.01
C GLU A 43 6.52 1.79 6.87
N LYS A 44 7.37 2.12 5.87
CA LYS A 44 7.77 3.50 5.61
C LYS A 44 6.58 4.37 5.17
N ILE A 45 5.66 3.83 4.37
CA ILE A 45 4.42 4.53 4.00
C ILE A 45 3.58 4.83 5.26
N MET A 46 3.41 3.85 6.15
CA MET A 46 2.59 3.99 7.35
C MET A 46 3.20 4.92 8.42
N THR A 47 4.52 5.08 8.43
CA THR A 47 5.25 5.93 9.39
C THR A 47 5.63 7.31 8.83
N ALA A 48 5.54 7.51 7.51
CA ALA A 48 5.84 8.78 6.86
C ALA A 48 4.97 9.93 7.38
N LYS A 49 5.54 11.14 7.38
CA LYS A 49 4.81 12.36 7.71
C LYS A 49 3.81 12.69 6.62
N ARG A 50 2.70 13.34 6.99
CA ARG A 50 1.66 13.80 6.06
C ARG A 50 2.25 14.59 4.87
N GLU A 51 3.14 15.53 5.16
CA GLU A 51 3.79 16.38 4.16
C GLU A 51 4.65 15.59 3.17
N GLU A 52 5.25 14.49 3.62
CA GLU A 52 6.08 13.63 2.79
C GLU A 52 5.24 12.75 1.88
N LEU A 53 4.14 12.19 2.40
CA LEU A 53 3.15 11.46 1.62
C LEU A 53 2.63 12.31 0.45
N MET A 54 2.35 13.59 0.70
CA MET A 54 1.85 14.52 -0.32
C MET A 54 2.87 14.89 -1.41
N LYS A 55 4.15 14.49 -1.29
CA LYS A 55 5.15 14.65 -2.36
C LYS A 55 5.03 13.57 -3.44
N VAL A 56 4.29 12.50 -3.16
CA VAL A 56 4.08 11.41 -4.11
C VAL A 56 2.99 11.81 -5.12
N ASP A 57 3.24 11.53 -6.40
CA ASP A 57 2.29 11.85 -7.46
C ASP A 57 0.90 11.28 -7.18
N ARG A 58 -0.12 12.13 -7.34
CA ARG A 58 -1.54 11.87 -7.05
C ARG A 58 -1.90 11.62 -5.58
N VAL A 59 -1.00 11.90 -4.64
CA VAL A 59 -1.31 11.86 -3.20
C VAL A 59 -1.67 13.25 -2.70
N GLY A 60 -2.97 13.50 -2.58
CA GLY A 60 -3.51 14.72 -1.99
C GLY A 60 -3.62 14.67 -0.47
N SER A 61 -4.04 15.79 0.12
CA SER A 61 -4.28 15.96 1.55
C SER A 61 -5.20 14.88 2.14
N GLY A 62 -6.29 14.52 1.47
CA GLY A 62 -7.24 13.49 1.93
C GLY A 62 -6.66 12.07 1.92
N ILE A 63 -5.83 11.72 0.93
CA ILE A 63 -5.16 10.41 0.89
C ILE A 63 -4.12 10.33 2.00
N ALA A 64 -3.32 11.37 2.17
CA ALA A 64 -2.33 11.43 3.24
C ALA A 64 -2.99 11.32 4.64
N ASP A 65 -4.17 11.91 4.82
CA ASP A 65 -4.95 11.79 6.05
C ASP A 65 -5.48 10.38 6.28
N ASN A 66 -6.01 9.73 5.25
CA ASN A 66 -6.49 8.36 5.36
C ASN A 66 -5.36 7.40 5.80
N ILE A 67 -4.16 7.56 5.23
CA ILE A 67 -2.98 6.78 5.62
C ILE A 67 -2.61 7.06 7.09
N ARG A 68 -2.50 8.33 7.48
CA ARG A 68 -2.12 8.71 8.85
C ARG A 68 -3.15 8.30 9.89
N LYS A 69 -4.43 8.40 9.55
CA LYS A 69 -5.54 7.96 10.40
C LYS A 69 -5.48 6.45 10.61
N LEU A 70 -5.35 5.68 9.51
CA LEU A 70 -5.24 4.22 9.59
C LEU A 70 -4.03 3.77 10.43
N ALA A 71 -2.89 4.46 10.30
CA ALA A 71 -1.69 4.12 11.05
C ALA A 71 -1.73 4.53 12.53
N ALA A 72 -2.59 5.48 12.90
CA ALA A 72 -2.71 5.99 14.27
C ALA A 72 -3.86 5.33 15.06
N ASP A 73 -4.83 4.74 14.37
CA ASP A 73 -5.98 4.08 14.98
C ASP A 73 -5.49 2.89 15.84
N GLN A 74 -5.80 2.92 17.13
CA GLN A 74 -5.57 1.82 18.06
C GLN A 74 -6.93 1.25 18.46
N LEU A 75 -7.13 -0.05 18.24
CA LEU A 75 -8.32 -0.79 18.66
C LEU A 75 -8.42 -0.88 20.18
#